data_AF-A0A965KJQ5-F1
#
_entry.id   AF-A0A965KJQ5-F1
#
_cell.length_a   1.000
_cell.length_b   1.000
_cell.length_c   1.000
_cell.angle_alpha   90.00
_cell.angle_beta   90.00
_cell.angle_gamma   90.00
#
_symmetry.space_group_name_H-M   'P 1'
#
loop_
_entity.id
_entity.type
_entity.pdbx_description
1 polymer ?
#
loop_
_entity_poly.entity_id
_entity_poly.type
_entity_poly.pdbx_seq_one_letter_code
_entity_poly.pdbx_strand_id
1 'polypeptide(L)'
;MKRPYFGALLPILISTLVMAYLPSAAAEIPTAISFSGKGYGHGVGMSQIGARGLALAGDTATAIMNYYYPGSDVTPLTDDQILRVNIGNQLTSASLKSDSPGMSLQLISGDGTEPQFLSVLAA
;
A
#
# COMPACT_ATOMS: atom_id res chain seq x y z
N MET A 1 40.99 11.00 73.84
CA MET A 1 39.83 10.09 73.87
C MET A 1 38.85 10.52 72.78
N LYS A 2 38.80 9.83 71.63
CA LYS A 2 38.05 10.26 70.43
C LYS A 2 36.55 10.01 70.64
N ARG A 3 35.73 11.06 70.54
CA ARG A 3 34.27 10.97 70.65
C ARG A 3 33.72 10.10 69.50
N PRO A 4 32.87 9.09 69.76
CA PRO A 4 32.37 8.23 68.70
C PRO A 4 31.46 9.02 67.76
N TYR A 5 31.65 8.81 66.44
CA TYR A 5 31.01 9.51 65.32
C TYR A 5 29.48 9.23 65.17
N PHE A 6 28.76 9.02 66.27
CA PHE A 6 27.37 8.58 66.29
C PHE A 6 26.38 9.59 65.66
N GLY A 7 26.74 10.88 65.58
CA GLY A 7 25.93 11.92 64.94
C GLY A 7 26.12 12.08 63.43
N ALA A 8 27.19 11.52 62.84
CA ALA A 8 27.48 11.68 61.42
C ALA A 8 26.72 10.67 60.52
N LEU A 9 26.18 9.61 61.11
CA LEU A 9 25.47 8.54 60.39
C LEU A 9 23.99 8.88 60.11
N LEU A 10 23.36 9.67 60.98
CA LEU A 10 21.96 10.05 60.85
C LEU A 10 21.65 10.88 59.57
N PRO A 11 22.42 11.93 59.20
CA PRO A 11 22.15 12.67 57.96
C PRO A 11 22.46 11.85 56.71
N ILE A 12 23.43 10.93 56.78
CA ILE A 12 23.74 10.00 55.68
C ILE A 12 22.57 9.03 55.49
N LEU A 13 22.04 8.46 56.57
CA LEU A 13 20.88 7.58 56.53
C LEU A 13 19.65 8.29 55.95
N ILE A 14 19.39 9.53 56.40
CA ILE A 14 18.31 10.36 55.87
C ILE A 14 18.53 10.68 54.39
N SER A 15 19.75 11.04 53.97
CA SER A 15 20.07 11.31 52.57
C SER A 15 19.91 10.06 51.69
N THR A 16 20.35 8.89 52.14
CA THR A 16 20.15 7.63 51.39
C THR A 16 18.69 7.23 51.33
N LEU A 17 17.93 7.50 52.40
CA LEU A 17 16.51 7.24 52.45
C LEU A 17 15.75 8.18 51.50
N VAL A 18 16.13 9.46 51.42
CA VAL A 18 15.57 10.42 50.46
C VAL A 18 15.90 10.03 49.02
N MET A 19 17.14 9.62 48.71
CA MET A 19 17.51 9.14 47.37
C MET A 19 16.71 7.89 46.96
N ALA A 20 16.38 7.00 47.89
CA ALA A 20 15.62 5.78 47.62
C ALA A 20 14.14 6.02 47.28
N TYR A 21 13.60 7.20 47.60
CA TYR A 21 12.22 7.60 47.31
C TYR A 21 12.09 8.64 46.19
N LEU A 22 13.19 8.96 45.50
CA LEU A 22 13.08 9.79 44.30
C LEU A 22 12.32 9.00 43.22
N PRO A 23 11.23 9.54 42.65
CA PRO A 23 10.54 8.88 41.57
C PRO A 23 11.48 8.74 40.37
N SER A 24 11.65 7.51 39.88
CA SER A 24 12.34 7.28 38.60
C SER A 24 11.45 7.81 37.49
N ALA A 25 11.89 8.87 36.81
CA ALA A 25 11.18 9.40 35.65
C ALA A 25 11.42 8.45 34.46
N ALA A 26 10.67 7.35 34.42
CA ALA A 26 10.59 6.52 33.22
C ALA A 26 9.79 7.30 32.16
N ALA A 27 10.34 7.47 30.96
CA ALA A 27 9.59 8.02 29.85
C ALA A 27 8.43 7.08 29.52
N GLU A 28 7.19 7.55 29.65
CA GLU A 28 6.02 6.77 29.28
C GLU A 28 5.99 6.57 27.75
N ILE A 29 5.95 5.31 27.31
CA ILE A 29 5.78 4.99 25.89
C ILE A 29 4.32 5.30 25.53
N PRO A 30 4.06 6.09 24.47
CA PRO A 30 2.70 6.36 24.01
C PRO A 30 1.97 5.05 23.72
N THR A 31 0.75 4.91 24.26
CA THR A 31 -0.11 3.74 24.01
C THR A 31 -0.65 3.69 22.58
N ALA A 32 -0.59 4.81 21.85
CA ALA A 32 -0.96 4.90 20.45
C ALA A 32 -0.10 5.93 19.71
N ILE A 33 0.21 5.62 18.46
CA ILE A 33 0.82 6.55 17.51
C ILE A 33 -0.18 6.72 16.37
N SER A 34 -0.55 7.97 16.10
CA SER A 34 -1.46 8.31 14.99
C SER A 34 -0.69 9.03 13.90
N PHE A 35 -1.02 8.70 12.65
CA PHE A 35 -0.49 9.37 11.47
C PHE A 35 -1.65 10.01 10.72
N SER A 36 -1.46 11.27 10.30
CA SER A 36 -2.39 11.98 9.43
C SER A 36 -1.70 12.25 8.11
N GLY A 37 -2.37 11.92 7.02
CA GLY A 37 -1.87 12.07 5.66
C GLY A 37 -3.01 12.26 4.67
N LYS A 38 -2.67 12.50 3.41
CA LYS A 38 -3.62 12.69 2.31
C LYS A 38 -3.19 11.93 1.08
N GLY A 39 -4.17 11.53 0.26
CA GLY A 39 -3.94 10.73 -0.94
C GLY A 39 -3.97 9.22 -0.67
N TYR A 40 -4.25 8.46 -1.73
CA TYR A 40 -4.25 7.00 -1.71
C TYR A 40 -3.54 6.49 -2.97
N GLY A 41 -2.42 5.78 -2.78
CA GLY A 41 -1.57 5.28 -3.85
C GLY A 41 -0.19 5.95 -3.91
N HIS A 42 0.60 5.57 -4.91
CA HIS A 42 2.00 6.02 -5.07
C HIS A 42 2.13 7.45 -5.62
N GLY A 43 1.02 8.10 -6.00
CA GLY A 43 1.00 9.51 -6.38
C GLY A 43 1.67 9.86 -7.71
N VAL A 44 1.83 8.90 -8.63
CA VAL A 44 2.45 9.11 -9.95
C VAL A 44 1.44 8.82 -11.05
N GLY A 45 1.42 9.67 -12.08
CA GLY A 45 0.52 9.55 -13.21
C GLY A 45 -0.90 10.02 -12.89
N MET A 46 -1.90 9.24 -13.33
CA MET A 46 -3.30 9.65 -13.27
C MET A 46 -3.94 9.41 -11.90
N SER A 47 -4.49 10.48 -11.31
CA SER A 47 -5.44 10.36 -10.19
C SER A 47 -6.81 9.92 -10.72
N GLN A 48 -7.29 8.75 -10.33
CA GLN A 48 -8.59 8.22 -10.76
C GLN A 48 -9.75 9.14 -10.35
N ILE A 49 -9.71 9.67 -9.11
CA ILE A 49 -10.72 10.59 -8.61
C ILE A 49 -10.65 11.94 -9.33
N GLY A 50 -9.44 12.43 -9.61
CA GLY A 50 -9.26 13.67 -10.36
C GLY A 50 -9.72 13.54 -11.82
N ALA A 51 -9.38 12.43 -12.49
CA ALA A 51 -9.85 12.13 -13.85
C ALA A 51 -11.38 12.06 -13.92
N ARG A 52 -12.03 11.42 -12.93
CA ARG A 52 -13.50 11.45 -12.80
C ARG A 52 -14.03 12.87 -12.64
N GLY A 53 -13.36 13.73 -11.87
CA GLY A 53 -13.74 15.13 -11.70
C GLY A 53 -13.69 15.93 -13.01
N LEU A 54 -12.62 15.77 -13.79
CA LEU A 54 -12.47 16.39 -15.11
C LEU A 54 -13.53 15.88 -16.10
N ALA A 55 -13.80 14.57 -16.11
CA ALA A 55 -14.85 13.98 -16.95
C ALA A 55 -16.25 14.53 -16.59
N LEU A 56 -16.55 14.69 -15.29
CA LEU A 56 -17.80 15.31 -14.83
C LEU A 56 -17.89 16.81 -15.18
N ALA A 57 -16.75 17.48 -15.33
CA ALA A 57 -16.67 18.85 -15.81
C ALA A 57 -16.79 18.96 -17.35
N GLY A 58 -16.81 17.84 -18.07
CA GLY A 58 -17.00 17.77 -19.52
C GLY A 58 -15.73 17.57 -20.34
N ASP A 59 -14.57 17.35 -19.69
CA ASP A 59 -13.33 17.11 -20.43
C ASP A 59 -13.36 15.76 -21.19
N THR A 60 -12.76 15.77 -22.37
CA THR A 60 -12.61 14.55 -23.19
C THR A 60 -11.56 13.62 -22.62
N ALA A 61 -11.65 12.32 -22.94
CA ALA A 61 -10.63 11.35 -22.53
C ALA A 61 -9.21 11.79 -22.94
N THR A 62 -9.04 12.31 -24.16
CA THR A 62 -7.75 12.83 -24.64
C THR A 62 -7.26 14.01 -23.83
N ALA A 63 -8.13 14.96 -23.46
CA ALA A 63 -7.76 16.09 -22.61
C ALA A 63 -7.31 15.62 -21.22
N ILE A 64 -8.03 14.66 -20.64
CA ILE A 64 -7.68 14.06 -19.34
C ILE A 64 -6.34 13.32 -19.41
N MET A 65 -6.10 12.53 -20.46
CA MET A 65 -4.82 11.85 -20.67
C MET A 65 -3.68 12.85 -20.77
N ASN A 66 -3.83 13.90 -21.60
CA ASN A 66 -2.81 14.92 -21.80
C ASN A 66 -2.54 15.76 -20.53
N TYR A 67 -3.54 15.91 -19.66
CA TYR A 67 -3.36 16.57 -18.37
C TYR A 67 -2.45 15.77 -17.43
N TYR A 68 -2.60 14.44 -17.35
CA TYR A 68 -1.80 13.59 -16.47
C TYR A 68 -0.48 13.09 -17.09
N TYR A 69 -0.42 13.04 -18.42
CA TYR A 69 0.71 12.53 -19.18
C TYR A 69 1.13 13.55 -20.26
N PRO A 70 1.74 14.68 -19.87
CA PRO A 70 2.14 15.69 -20.82
C PRO A 70 3.18 15.13 -21.82
N GLY A 71 2.97 15.40 -23.11
CA GLY A 71 3.82 14.89 -24.19
C GLY A 71 3.52 13.46 -24.65
N SER A 72 2.47 12.81 -24.13
CA SER A 72 1.97 11.56 -24.70
C SER A 72 1.05 11.82 -25.91
N ASP A 73 1.08 10.91 -26.88
CA ASP A 73 0.11 10.89 -27.98
C ASP A 73 -0.96 9.82 -27.75
N VAL A 74 -2.22 10.17 -28.03
CA VAL A 74 -3.34 9.22 -28.01
C VAL A 74 -3.57 8.72 -29.43
N THR A 75 -3.20 7.47 -29.69
CA THR A 75 -3.34 6.84 -31.02
C THR A 75 -4.33 5.68 -30.98
N PRO A 76 -5.13 5.47 -32.04
CA PRO A 76 -5.97 4.29 -32.14
C PRO A 76 -5.12 3.02 -32.23
N LEU A 77 -5.57 1.95 -31.57
CA LEU A 77 -5.01 0.60 -31.67
C LEU A 77 -6.12 -0.35 -32.11
N THR A 78 -5.77 -1.37 -32.88
CA THR A 78 -6.70 -2.42 -33.28
C THR A 78 -7.04 -3.31 -32.08
N ASP A 79 -8.30 -3.72 -31.99
CA ASP A 79 -8.81 -4.57 -30.89
C ASP A 79 -8.61 -6.08 -31.17
N ASP A 80 -7.59 -6.40 -31.97
CA ASP A 80 -7.17 -7.77 -32.30
C ASP A 80 -5.99 -8.25 -31.43
N GLN A 81 -5.56 -7.41 -30.50
CA GLN A 81 -4.46 -7.72 -29.60
C GLN A 81 -4.89 -8.72 -28.55
N ILE A 82 -4.10 -9.77 -28.38
CA ILE A 82 -4.30 -10.72 -27.31
C ILE A 82 -3.79 -10.13 -26.01
N LEU A 83 -4.72 -9.87 -25.07
CA LEU A 83 -4.39 -9.34 -23.75
C LEU A 83 -4.22 -10.48 -22.74
N ARG A 84 -3.04 -10.53 -22.13
CA ARG A 84 -2.76 -11.40 -20.98
C ARG A 84 -2.96 -10.63 -19.70
N VAL A 85 -3.97 -11.01 -18.94
CA VAL A 85 -4.31 -10.35 -17.67
C VAL A 85 -4.23 -11.38 -16.56
N ASN A 86 -3.41 -11.09 -15.55
CA ASN A 86 -3.43 -11.87 -14.31
C ASN A 86 -4.67 -11.47 -13.50
N ILE A 87 -5.66 -12.36 -13.45
CA ILE A 87 -6.92 -12.12 -12.72
C ILE A 87 -6.83 -12.56 -11.25
N GLY A 88 -5.79 -13.31 -10.86
CA GLY A 88 -5.53 -13.66 -9.47
C GLY A 88 -4.32 -14.57 -9.28
N ASN A 89 -3.61 -14.37 -8.18
CA ASN A 89 -2.43 -15.14 -7.79
C ASN A 89 -2.79 -16.15 -6.69
N GLN A 90 -2.40 -17.42 -6.86
CA GLN A 90 -2.61 -18.50 -5.88
C GLN A 90 -4.10 -18.73 -5.51
N LEU A 91 -5.01 -18.55 -6.46
CA LEU A 91 -6.42 -18.84 -6.25
C LEU A 91 -6.64 -20.37 -6.21
N THR A 92 -7.34 -20.85 -5.19
CA THR A 92 -7.79 -22.26 -5.10
C THR A 92 -9.10 -22.51 -5.84
N SER A 93 -9.84 -21.43 -6.17
CA SER A 93 -11.06 -21.46 -6.95
C SER A 93 -11.25 -20.13 -7.69
N ALA A 94 -11.95 -20.17 -8.83
CA ALA A 94 -12.36 -18.99 -9.59
C ALA A 94 -13.72 -19.25 -10.25
N SER A 95 -14.52 -18.21 -10.45
CA SER A 95 -15.80 -18.27 -11.16
C SER A 95 -15.78 -17.27 -12.31
N LEU A 96 -16.27 -17.68 -13.47
CA LEU A 96 -16.30 -16.88 -14.69
C LEU A 96 -17.73 -16.90 -15.24
N LYS A 97 -18.24 -15.73 -15.61
CA LYS A 97 -19.53 -15.55 -16.29
C LYS A 97 -19.29 -14.74 -17.55
N SER A 98 -19.92 -15.15 -18.66
CA SER A 98 -20.02 -14.31 -19.85
C SER A 98 -21.48 -14.16 -20.23
N ASP A 99 -21.85 -12.94 -20.60
CA ASP A 99 -23.16 -12.58 -21.13
C ASP A 99 -23.11 -12.31 -22.65
N SER A 100 -21.96 -12.51 -23.31
CA SER A 100 -21.79 -12.30 -24.75
C SER A 100 -22.02 -13.58 -25.57
N PRO A 101 -22.90 -13.54 -26.60
CA PRO A 101 -23.04 -14.64 -27.54
C PRO A 101 -21.72 -14.91 -28.29
N GLY A 102 -21.29 -16.18 -28.34
CA GLY A 102 -20.08 -16.59 -29.06
C GLY A 102 -18.78 -16.58 -28.24
N MET A 103 -18.86 -16.34 -26.92
CA MET A 103 -17.69 -16.50 -26.04
C MET A 103 -17.23 -17.97 -26.00
N SER A 104 -15.92 -18.19 -26.15
CA SER A 104 -15.26 -19.49 -25.96
C SER A 104 -14.35 -19.42 -24.74
N LEU A 105 -14.52 -20.36 -23.81
CA LEU A 105 -13.66 -20.51 -22.64
C LEU A 105 -12.84 -21.78 -22.79
N GLN A 106 -11.53 -21.65 -22.71
CA GLN A 106 -10.60 -22.77 -22.70
C GLN A 106 -9.83 -22.80 -21.39
N LEU A 107 -9.81 -23.97 -20.75
CA LEU A 107 -8.98 -24.22 -19.59
C LEU A 107 -7.68 -24.87 -20.07
N ILE A 108 -6.57 -24.16 -19.91
CA ILE A 108 -5.25 -24.61 -20.29
C ILE A 108 -4.46 -24.80 -19.01
N SER A 109 -3.96 -26.00 -18.77
CA SER A 109 -3.01 -26.26 -17.68
C SER A 109 -1.62 -25.81 -18.10
N GLY A 110 -1.02 -24.86 -17.39
CA GLY A 110 0.33 -24.39 -17.67
C GLY A 110 0.73 -23.27 -16.74
N ASP A 111 1.98 -22.84 -16.84
CA ASP A 111 2.56 -21.73 -16.08
C ASP A 111 2.41 -20.36 -16.78
N GLY A 112 1.69 -20.32 -17.91
CA GLY A 112 1.49 -19.11 -18.71
C GLY A 112 2.63 -18.78 -19.68
N THR A 113 3.60 -19.68 -19.88
CA THR A 113 4.72 -19.51 -20.84
C THR A 113 4.34 -19.89 -22.28
N GLU A 114 5.09 -19.35 -23.24
CA GLU A 114 4.72 -19.12 -24.66
C GLU A 114 4.55 -20.31 -25.66
N PRO A 115 4.72 -21.62 -25.39
CA PRO A 115 4.49 -22.62 -26.45
C PRO A 115 3.03 -23.12 -26.60
N GLN A 116 2.20 -23.04 -25.55
CA GLN A 116 0.92 -23.77 -25.46
C GLN A 116 -0.28 -22.99 -26.02
N PHE A 117 -0.14 -21.67 -26.14
CA PHE A 117 -1.23 -20.77 -26.52
C PHE A 117 -1.27 -20.50 -28.03
N LEU A 118 -0.11 -20.45 -28.70
CA LEU A 118 -0.06 -20.33 -30.16
C LEU A 118 -0.67 -21.53 -30.88
N SER A 119 -0.66 -22.73 -30.27
CA SER A 119 -1.35 -23.92 -30.77
C SER A 119 -2.88 -23.85 -30.65
N VAL A 120 -3.41 -23.05 -29.72
CA VAL A 120 -4.86 -22.85 -29.52
C VAL A 120 -5.43 -21.86 -30.53
N LEU A 121 -4.62 -20.89 -30.97
CA LEU A 121 -5.00 -19.90 -31.99
C LEU A 121 -4.89 -20.44 -33.42
N ALA A 122 -4.12 -21.51 -33.63
CA ALA A 122 -3.88 -22.11 -34.93
C ALA A 122 -4.90 -23.20 -35.31
N ALA A 123 -5.89 -23.49 -34.46
CA ALA A 123 -6.93 -24.50 -34.64
C ALA A 123 -8.31 -23.87 -34.77
#